data_AF-A0A386HTB4-F1
#
_entry.id   AF-A0A386HTB4-F1
#
_cell.length_a   1.000
_cell.length_b   1.000
_cell.length_c   1.000
_cell.angle_alpha   90.00
_cell.angle_beta   90.00
_cell.angle_gamma   90.00
#
_symmetry.space_group_name_H-M   'P 1'
#
loop_
_entity.id
_entity.type
_entity.pdbx_description
1 polymer ?
#
loop_
_entity_poly.entity_id
_entity_poly.type
_entity_poly.pdbx_seq_one_letter_code
_entity_poly.pdbx_strand_id
1 'polypeptide(L)'
;MEKLRRIANIITLDAFNLPDIGLFKGRMGVILFYFNYGRYTGNKLYFNIASELLTSVYKEVQYSNDISFEEGVAGVVWGMRYLINNNFIDGNPTEMFGEFERILSNGNFNDCDYRKPMSKIGMYLHLIIENEDDGYLLVKDLIYVGLKKFEFYFLCLSLPKPITYINSVLLFLLSLEKIQDFKIECERILFKICLSLSRIGSWAQFEKYDLRILYKLLIAIKFSSQEKETILKEINSIIIFNYNGFSSKDLWQNFFFLPQEEIVYNFEDINRYIDQNYSYRNIVTGNISIYRGLAGIGLALMNNGG
;
A
#
# COMPACT_ATOMS: atom_id res chain seq x y z
N MET A 1 -19.45 12.46 6.09
CA MET A 1 -20.46 11.79 6.94
C MET A 1 -21.42 10.87 6.15
N GLU A 2 -22.43 11.38 5.42
CA GLU A 2 -23.47 10.52 4.79
C GLU A 2 -22.92 9.48 3.80
N LYS A 3 -21.92 9.86 2.99
CA LYS A 3 -21.28 8.97 1.99
C LYS A 3 -20.52 7.81 2.63
N LEU A 4 -19.71 8.09 3.64
CA LEU A 4 -18.97 7.06 4.40
C LEU A 4 -19.92 6.08 5.08
N ARG A 5 -21.04 6.57 5.63
CA ARG A 5 -22.10 5.72 6.18
C ARG A 5 -22.69 4.81 5.11
N ARG A 6 -22.97 5.33 3.91
CA ARG A 6 -23.46 4.51 2.79
C ARG A 6 -22.44 3.42 2.40
N ILE A 7 -21.17 3.78 2.28
CA ILE A 7 -20.08 2.82 2.00
C ILE A 7 -20.04 1.72 3.07
N ALA A 8 -20.02 2.09 4.34
CA ALA A 8 -19.98 1.14 5.45
C ALA A 8 -21.19 0.20 5.46
N ASN A 9 -22.40 0.72 5.18
CA ASN A 9 -23.60 -0.10 5.09
C ASN A 9 -23.50 -1.13 3.96
N ILE A 10 -23.00 -0.74 2.78
CA ILE A 10 -22.82 -1.67 1.66
C ILE A 10 -21.79 -2.75 2.00
N ILE A 11 -20.62 -2.37 2.54
CA ILE A 11 -19.57 -3.32 2.92
C ILE A 11 -20.12 -4.34 3.95
N THR A 12 -20.95 -3.90 4.90
CA THR A 12 -21.52 -4.76 5.95
C THR A 12 -22.42 -5.86 5.41
N LEU A 13 -23.02 -5.68 4.24
CA LEU A 13 -23.86 -6.72 3.63
C LEU A 13 -23.07 -7.96 3.19
N ASP A 14 -21.77 -7.83 2.92
CA ASP A 14 -20.97 -8.89 2.28
C ASP A 14 -19.60 -9.15 2.93
N ALA A 15 -19.22 -8.38 3.97
CA ALA A 15 -17.91 -8.46 4.61
C ALA A 15 -17.54 -9.87 5.11
N PHE A 16 -18.52 -10.63 5.62
CA PHE A 16 -18.31 -11.99 6.14
C PHE A 16 -18.28 -13.08 5.05
N ASN A 17 -18.71 -12.77 3.82
CA ASN A 17 -18.76 -13.73 2.72
C ASN A 17 -17.51 -13.68 1.83
N LEU A 18 -16.59 -12.74 2.07
CA LEU A 18 -15.34 -12.66 1.31
C LEU A 18 -14.50 -13.93 1.55
N PRO A 19 -14.24 -14.74 0.49
CA PRO A 19 -13.50 -15.98 0.65
C PRO A 19 -12.02 -15.71 0.97
N ASP A 20 -11.44 -14.71 0.31
CA ASP A 20 -10.03 -14.39 0.41
C ASP A 20 -9.70 -13.68 1.73
N ILE A 21 -8.56 -14.03 2.34
CA ILE A 21 -8.07 -13.39 3.57
C ILE A 21 -7.19 -12.17 3.31
N GLY A 22 -6.73 -12.01 2.06
CA GLY A 22 -5.75 -11.03 1.62
C GLY A 22 -6.07 -9.56 1.88
N LEU A 23 -5.08 -8.71 1.62
CA LEU A 23 -5.15 -7.27 1.85
C LEU A 23 -5.92 -6.55 0.74
N PHE A 24 -5.72 -6.95 -0.51
CA PHE A 24 -6.22 -6.22 -1.67
C PHE A 24 -7.65 -6.59 -1.99
N LYS A 25 -7.96 -7.89 -2.09
CA LYS A 25 -9.32 -8.38 -2.38
C LYS A 25 -9.99 -9.10 -1.22
N GLY A 26 -9.26 -9.37 -0.14
CA GLY A 26 -9.75 -10.17 0.98
C GLY A 26 -10.22 -9.39 2.21
N ARG A 27 -10.55 -10.16 3.24
CA ARG A 27 -11.07 -9.69 4.54
C ARG A 27 -10.12 -8.75 5.26
N MET A 28 -8.80 -8.91 5.13
CA MET A 28 -7.84 -8.01 5.80
C MET A 28 -8.04 -6.56 5.36
N GLY A 29 -8.28 -6.30 4.07
CA GLY A 29 -8.54 -4.93 3.62
C GLY A 29 -9.82 -4.32 4.20
N VAL A 30 -10.88 -5.13 4.33
CA VAL A 30 -12.15 -4.70 4.94
C VAL A 30 -11.99 -4.47 6.45
N ILE A 31 -11.20 -5.28 7.14
CA ILE A 31 -10.85 -5.10 8.54
C ILE A 31 -10.18 -3.73 8.76
N LEU A 32 -9.20 -3.37 7.92
CA LEU A 32 -8.54 -2.06 8.00
C LEU A 32 -9.52 -0.91 7.82
N PHE A 33 -10.47 -1.04 6.89
CA PHE A 33 -11.54 -0.06 6.73
C PHE A 33 -12.39 0.07 8.01
N TYR A 34 -12.85 -1.04 8.61
CA TYR A 34 -13.72 -0.97 9.77
C TYR A 34 -13.04 -0.43 11.02
N PHE A 35 -11.77 -0.76 11.27
CA PHE A 35 -11.03 -0.17 12.39
C PHE A 35 -10.91 1.36 12.22
N ASN A 36 -10.52 1.83 11.04
CA ASN A 36 -10.45 3.26 10.75
C ASN A 36 -11.82 3.94 10.83
N TYR A 37 -12.86 3.31 10.30
CA TYR A 37 -14.21 3.87 10.31
C TYR A 37 -14.84 3.88 11.70
N GLY A 38 -14.56 2.86 12.53
CA GLY A 38 -14.93 2.84 13.94
C GLY A 38 -14.30 3.98 14.71
N ARG A 39 -13.02 4.28 14.47
CA ARG A 39 -12.33 5.43 15.07
C ARG A 39 -12.90 6.75 14.57
N TYR A 40 -13.11 6.89 13.25
CA TYR A 40 -13.67 8.09 12.63
C TYR A 40 -15.07 8.44 13.18
N THR A 41 -15.91 7.44 13.42
CA THR A 41 -17.30 7.64 13.89
C THR A 41 -17.46 7.56 15.41
N GLY A 42 -16.47 7.03 16.13
CA GLY A 42 -16.61 6.67 17.55
C GLY A 42 -17.56 5.48 17.80
N ASN A 43 -17.99 4.75 16.76
CA ASN A 43 -18.97 3.67 16.89
C ASN A 43 -18.30 2.31 17.11
N LYS A 44 -18.51 1.73 18.30
CA LYS A 44 -17.96 0.43 18.71
C LYS A 44 -18.43 -0.76 17.89
N LEU A 45 -19.58 -0.66 17.21
CA LEU A 45 -20.08 -1.73 16.35
C LEU A 45 -19.04 -2.13 15.28
N TYR A 46 -18.38 -1.15 14.67
CA TYR A 46 -17.40 -1.41 13.62
C TYR A 46 -16.13 -2.05 14.16
N PHE A 47 -15.70 -1.72 15.38
CA PHE A 47 -14.60 -2.42 16.04
C PHE A 47 -14.94 -3.88 16.34
N ASN A 48 -16.17 -4.17 16.76
CA ASN A 48 -16.63 -5.54 17.02
C ASN A 48 -16.61 -6.39 15.73
N ILE A 49 -17.18 -5.85 14.64
CA ILE A 49 -17.17 -6.52 13.33
C ILE A 49 -15.72 -6.77 12.87
N ALA A 50 -14.85 -5.77 12.96
CA ALA A 50 -13.45 -5.89 12.55
C ALA A 50 -12.70 -6.95 13.37
N SER A 51 -12.95 -7.03 14.67
CA SER A 51 -12.30 -7.97 15.58
C SER A 51 -12.71 -9.42 15.31
N GLU A 52 -13.99 -9.64 15.00
CA GLU A 52 -14.50 -10.97 14.62
C GLU A 52 -13.86 -11.46 13.31
N LEU A 53 -13.86 -10.60 12.28
CA LEU A 53 -13.20 -10.89 11.01
C LEU A 53 -11.70 -11.14 11.18
N LEU A 54 -11.02 -10.32 12.00
CA LEU A 54 -9.59 -10.45 12.27
C LEU A 54 -9.26 -11.79 12.94
N THR A 55 -10.11 -12.26 13.85
CA THR A 55 -9.97 -13.58 14.48
C THR A 55 -10.01 -14.71 13.45
N SER A 56 -10.90 -14.61 12.45
CA SER A 56 -10.96 -15.58 11.35
C SER A 56 -9.70 -15.53 10.48
N VAL A 57 -9.31 -14.33 10.05
CA VAL A 57 -8.11 -14.11 9.23
C VAL A 57 -6.85 -14.62 9.93
N TYR A 58 -6.70 -14.36 11.23
CA TYR A 58 -5.56 -14.81 12.01
C TYR A 58 -5.46 -16.34 12.11
N LYS A 59 -6.59 -17.06 12.16
CA LYS A 59 -6.59 -18.53 12.15
C LYS A 59 -6.25 -19.09 10.77
N GLU A 60 -6.82 -18.51 9.72
CA GLU A 60 -6.68 -19.01 8.35
C GLU A 60 -5.29 -18.73 7.76
N VAL A 61 -4.69 -17.59 8.08
CA VAL A 61 -3.37 -17.20 7.56
C VAL A 61 -2.26 -18.16 7.99
N GLN A 62 -2.40 -18.83 9.15
CA GLN A 62 -1.41 -19.81 9.64
C GLN A 62 -1.27 -21.02 8.72
N TYR A 63 -2.26 -21.28 7.86
CA TYR A 63 -2.27 -22.40 6.91
C TYR A 63 -2.01 -21.95 5.47
N SER A 64 -1.78 -20.65 5.24
CA SER A 64 -1.54 -20.13 3.90
C SER A 64 -0.08 -20.29 3.48
N ASN A 65 0.13 -20.80 2.27
CA ASN A 65 1.45 -20.86 1.63
C ASN A 65 1.68 -19.68 0.68
N ASP A 66 0.66 -18.87 0.39
CA ASP A 66 0.82 -17.69 -0.44
C ASP A 66 1.45 -16.57 0.38
N ILE A 67 2.65 -16.13 -0.01
CA ILE A 67 3.37 -15.05 0.62
C ILE A 67 3.33 -13.74 -0.20
N SER A 68 2.35 -13.61 -1.09
CA SER A 68 2.09 -12.37 -1.81
C SER A 68 1.70 -11.23 -0.87
N PHE A 69 1.99 -9.99 -1.27
CA PHE A 69 1.53 -8.81 -0.54
C PHE A 69 0.05 -8.54 -0.77
N GLU A 70 -0.46 -8.83 -1.97
CA GLU A 70 -1.85 -8.53 -2.34
C GLU A 70 -2.83 -9.47 -1.65
N GLU A 71 -2.60 -10.78 -1.73
CA GLU A 71 -3.58 -11.78 -1.31
C GLU A 71 -3.09 -12.71 -0.19
N GLY A 72 -1.78 -12.70 0.09
CA GLY A 72 -1.12 -13.67 0.95
C GLY A 72 -0.75 -13.18 2.34
N VAL A 73 0.08 -13.98 3.01
CA VAL A 73 0.57 -13.79 4.38
C VAL A 73 1.20 -12.42 4.57
N ALA A 74 1.94 -11.92 3.57
CA ALA A 74 2.64 -10.64 3.70
C ALA A 74 1.68 -9.45 3.82
N GLY A 75 0.57 -9.47 3.07
CA GLY A 75 -0.47 -8.44 3.19
C GLY A 75 -1.20 -8.50 4.53
N VAL A 76 -1.47 -9.71 5.02
CA VAL A 76 -2.11 -9.92 6.33
C VAL A 76 -1.21 -9.45 7.47
N VAL A 77 0.07 -9.85 7.48
CA VAL A 77 1.05 -9.41 8.50
C VAL A 77 1.24 -7.90 8.46
N TRP A 78 1.34 -7.30 7.27
CA TRP A 78 1.39 -5.85 7.12
C TRP A 78 0.15 -5.18 7.73
N GLY A 79 -1.04 -5.72 7.44
CA GLY A 79 -2.31 -5.24 8.00
C GLY A 79 -2.36 -5.33 9.53
N MET A 80 -1.94 -6.45 10.11
CA MET A 80 -1.88 -6.63 11.57
C MET A 80 -0.89 -5.68 12.23
N ARG A 81 0.31 -5.52 11.65
CA ARG A 81 1.30 -4.55 12.15
C ARG A 81 0.76 -3.12 12.07
N TYR A 82 0.04 -2.78 11.00
CA TYR A 82 -0.62 -1.47 10.89
C TYR A 82 -1.63 -1.27 12.03
N LEU A 83 -2.42 -2.29 12.37
CA LEU A 83 -3.38 -2.20 13.47
C LEU A 83 -2.70 -2.01 14.83
N ILE A 84 -1.61 -2.71 15.08
CA ILE A 84 -0.81 -2.56 16.32
C ILE A 84 -0.22 -1.14 16.40
N ASN A 85 0.48 -0.69 15.35
CA ASN A 85 1.13 0.62 15.32
C ASN A 85 0.15 1.78 15.50
N ASN A 86 -1.11 1.58 15.06
CA ASN A 86 -2.16 2.57 15.20
C ASN A 86 -2.97 2.42 16.49
N ASN A 87 -2.59 1.55 17.44
CA ASN A 87 -3.32 1.28 18.68
C ASN A 87 -4.78 0.85 18.45
N PHE A 88 -5.03 0.05 17.42
CA PHE A 88 -6.33 -0.60 17.20
C PHE A 88 -6.45 -1.94 17.92
N ILE A 89 -5.33 -2.65 18.06
CA ILE A 89 -5.22 -3.94 18.75
C ILE A 89 -3.93 -3.98 19.56
N ASP A 90 -3.93 -4.77 20.62
CA ASP A 90 -2.73 -5.08 21.40
C ASP A 90 -2.01 -6.29 20.77
N GLY A 91 -0.67 -6.29 20.82
CA GLY A 91 0.14 -7.41 20.36
C GLY A 91 1.64 -7.14 20.50
N ASN A 92 2.44 -8.19 20.67
CA ASN A 92 3.89 -8.11 20.63
C ASN A 92 4.38 -8.47 19.21
N PRO A 93 4.83 -7.50 18.39
CA PRO A 93 5.19 -7.77 17.01
C PRO A 93 6.35 -8.77 16.86
N THR A 94 7.32 -8.74 17.78
CA THR A 94 8.48 -9.66 17.75
C THR A 94 8.05 -11.11 17.92
N GLU A 95 7.13 -11.38 18.84
CA GLU A 95 6.60 -12.73 19.06
C GLU A 95 5.68 -13.17 17.92
N MET A 96 4.88 -12.25 17.37
CA MET A 96 3.87 -12.57 16.37
C MET A 96 4.43 -12.77 14.97
N PHE A 97 5.50 -12.06 14.59
CA PHE A 97 5.94 -11.98 13.20
C PHE A 97 7.34 -12.55 12.94
N GLY A 98 8.04 -13.07 13.96
CA GLY A 98 9.40 -13.60 13.80
C GLY A 98 9.54 -14.70 12.73
N GLU A 99 8.56 -15.60 12.62
CA GLU A 99 8.56 -16.63 11.56
C GLU A 99 8.40 -16.01 10.16
N PHE A 100 7.52 -15.02 10.02
CA PHE A 100 7.35 -14.30 8.76
C PHE A 100 8.63 -13.55 8.35
N GLU A 101 9.29 -12.89 9.30
CA GLU A 101 10.57 -12.21 9.06
C GLU A 101 11.68 -13.19 8.65
N ARG A 102 11.71 -14.39 9.25
CA ARG A 102 12.62 -15.48 8.84
C ARG A 102 12.34 -15.94 7.42
N ILE A 103 11.08 -16.07 7.04
CA ILE A 103 10.68 -16.43 5.67
C ILE A 103 11.11 -15.32 4.69
N LEU A 104 10.88 -14.04 5.01
CA LEU A 104 11.32 -12.91 4.17
C LEU A 104 12.84 -12.88 3.99
N SER A 105 13.59 -13.20 5.05
CA SER A 105 15.05 -13.20 5.05
C SER A 105 15.62 -14.28 4.13
N ASN A 106 15.10 -15.51 4.24
CA ASN A 106 15.67 -16.67 3.55
C ASN A 106 15.04 -16.96 2.18
N GLY A 107 13.84 -16.47 1.94
CA GLY A 107 13.10 -16.78 0.73
C GLY A 107 13.58 -16.01 -0.50
N ASN A 108 13.59 -16.68 -1.64
CA ASN A 108 13.79 -16.08 -2.94
C ASN A 108 12.43 -15.88 -3.61
N PHE A 109 11.86 -14.68 -3.48
CA PHE A 109 10.53 -14.36 -3.99
C PHE A 109 10.63 -13.42 -5.18
N ASN A 110 9.85 -13.70 -6.22
CA ASN A 110 9.62 -12.75 -7.29
C ASN A 110 8.32 -11.97 -7.04
N ASP A 111 8.46 -10.74 -6.53
CA ASP A 111 7.32 -9.86 -6.26
C ASP A 111 6.68 -9.30 -7.53
N CYS A 112 7.28 -9.51 -8.69
CA CYS A 112 6.85 -8.92 -9.96
C CYS A 112 5.82 -9.75 -10.73
N ASP A 113 5.57 -11.00 -10.32
CA ASP A 113 4.64 -11.90 -11.03
C ASP A 113 3.17 -11.70 -10.62
N TYR A 114 2.91 -10.82 -9.66
CA TYR A 114 1.57 -10.54 -9.14
C TYR A 114 0.84 -9.46 -9.95
N ARG A 115 -0.48 -9.36 -9.75
CA ARG A 115 -1.35 -8.48 -10.55
C ARG A 115 -1.02 -6.98 -10.36
N LYS A 116 -0.62 -6.59 -9.15
CA LYS A 116 -0.18 -5.24 -8.77
C LYS A 116 1.07 -5.36 -7.89
N PRO A 117 2.24 -5.61 -8.50
CA PRO A 117 3.50 -5.87 -7.79
C PRO A 117 3.82 -4.80 -6.74
N MET A 118 4.04 -5.24 -5.51
CA MET A 118 4.57 -4.43 -4.41
C MET A 118 5.69 -5.20 -3.73
N SER A 119 6.72 -4.48 -3.30
CA SER A 119 7.80 -5.03 -2.52
C SER A 119 7.29 -5.38 -1.12
N LYS A 120 7.08 -6.66 -0.85
CA LYS A 120 6.59 -7.09 0.46
C LYS A 120 7.55 -6.71 1.58
N ILE A 121 8.86 -6.84 1.34
CA ILE A 121 9.91 -6.48 2.29
C ILE A 121 10.02 -4.96 2.47
N GLY A 122 9.92 -4.19 1.37
CA GLY A 122 9.92 -2.73 1.44
C GLY A 122 8.71 -2.19 2.21
N MET A 123 7.50 -2.69 1.90
CA MET A 123 6.28 -2.30 2.58
C MET A 123 6.30 -2.65 4.07
N TYR A 124 6.80 -3.83 4.44
CA TYR A 124 6.91 -4.26 5.84
C TYR A 124 7.93 -3.41 6.62
N LEU A 125 9.14 -3.24 6.08
CA LEU A 125 10.19 -2.47 6.75
C LEU A 125 9.85 -0.98 6.87
N HIS A 126 9.22 -0.39 5.85
CA HIS A 126 8.73 1.00 5.91
C HIS A 126 7.82 1.21 7.12
N LEU A 127 6.87 0.28 7.34
CA LEU A 127 5.92 0.38 8.44
C LEU A 127 6.60 0.34 9.81
N ILE A 128 7.69 -0.42 9.96
CA ILE A 128 8.47 -0.47 11.20
C ILE A 128 9.25 0.83 11.40
N ILE A 129 10.00 1.26 10.39
CA ILE A 129 10.89 2.43 10.48
C ILE A 129 10.09 3.72 10.77
N GLU A 130 8.89 3.88 10.22
CA GLU A 130 8.09 5.09 10.43
C GLU A 130 7.34 5.14 11.77
N ASN A 131 7.20 4.02 12.48
CA ASN A 131 6.37 3.97 13.71
C ASN A 131 7.17 3.65 14.97
N GLU A 132 8.45 3.31 14.85
CA GLU A 132 9.31 2.92 15.98
C GLU A 132 10.66 3.63 15.85
N ASP A 133 10.96 4.57 16.75
CA ASP A 133 12.16 5.43 16.71
C ASP A 133 13.47 4.62 16.50
N ASP A 134 13.56 3.43 17.10
CA ASP A 134 14.68 2.51 16.98
C ASP A 134 14.29 1.15 16.38
N GLY A 135 13.10 1.04 15.78
CA GLY A 135 12.60 -0.22 15.22
C GLY A 135 13.52 -0.81 14.14
N TYR A 136 14.25 0.06 13.42
CA TYR A 136 15.24 -0.36 12.42
C TYR A 136 16.38 -1.22 13.02
N LEU A 137 16.70 -1.08 14.31
CA LEU A 137 17.72 -1.91 14.96
C LEU A 137 17.26 -3.35 15.11
N LEU A 138 15.96 -3.56 15.38
CA LEU A 138 15.36 -4.89 15.54
C LEU A 138 15.34 -5.66 14.22
N VAL A 139 15.20 -4.96 13.10
CA VAL A 139 15.10 -5.55 11.76
C VAL A 139 16.33 -5.25 10.88
N LYS A 140 17.47 -4.93 11.49
CA LYS A 140 18.71 -4.53 10.77
C LYS A 140 19.17 -5.57 9.74
N ASP A 141 19.12 -6.84 10.11
CA ASP A 141 19.49 -7.93 9.19
C ASP A 141 18.54 -8.03 8.00
N LEU A 142 17.23 -7.88 8.26
CA LEU A 142 16.20 -7.88 7.22
C LEU A 142 16.33 -6.66 6.29
N ILE A 143 16.72 -5.50 6.81
CA ILE A 143 17.06 -4.31 6.02
C ILE A 143 18.19 -4.63 5.03
N TYR A 144 19.29 -5.24 5.49
CA TYR A 144 20.39 -5.60 4.59
C TYR A 144 19.98 -6.64 3.54
N VAL A 145 19.12 -7.60 3.89
CA VAL A 145 18.54 -8.53 2.91
C VAL A 145 17.74 -7.77 1.86
N GLY A 146 16.88 -6.83 2.26
CA GLY A 146 16.09 -5.99 1.36
C GLY A 146 16.97 -5.16 0.42
N LEU A 147 17.96 -4.46 0.97
CA LEU A 147 18.90 -3.64 0.19
C LEU A 147 19.65 -4.48 -0.85
N LYS A 148 20.16 -5.67 -0.49
CA LYS A 148 20.83 -6.59 -1.44
C LYS A 148 19.88 -7.06 -2.54
N LYS A 149 18.64 -7.42 -2.19
CA LYS A 149 17.62 -7.84 -3.15
C LYS A 149 17.30 -6.73 -4.16
N PHE A 150 17.08 -5.50 -3.68
CA PHE A 150 16.83 -4.36 -4.56
C PHE A 150 18.03 -4.02 -5.41
N GLU A 151 19.23 -4.07 -4.84
CA GLU A 151 20.45 -3.82 -5.58
C GLU A 151 20.61 -4.77 -6.77
N PHE A 152 20.39 -6.07 -6.54
CA PHE A 152 20.43 -7.09 -7.60
C PHE A 152 19.31 -6.88 -8.62
N TYR A 153 18.08 -6.64 -8.15
CA TYR A 153 16.93 -6.43 -9.03
C TYR A 153 17.11 -5.21 -9.95
N PHE A 154 17.64 -4.10 -9.44
CA PHE A 154 17.89 -2.89 -10.23
C PHE A 154 19.20 -2.93 -11.04
N LEU A 155 20.09 -3.90 -10.80
CA LEU A 155 21.25 -4.17 -11.66
C LEU A 155 20.82 -4.71 -13.03
N CYS A 156 19.77 -5.54 -13.08
CA CYS A 156 19.22 -6.05 -14.33
C CYS A 156 18.39 -4.97 -15.03
N LEU A 157 18.93 -4.40 -16.11
CA LEU A 157 18.30 -3.32 -16.87
C LEU A 157 17.43 -3.81 -18.03
N SER A 158 17.07 -5.09 -18.05
CA SER A 158 16.57 -5.80 -19.23
C SER A 158 15.10 -5.57 -19.56
N LEU A 159 14.27 -5.01 -18.68
CA LEU A 159 12.86 -4.67 -18.94
C LEU A 159 12.39 -3.48 -18.09
N PRO A 160 11.35 -2.74 -18.53
CA PRO A 160 10.68 -1.77 -17.68
C PRO A 160 10.06 -2.49 -16.47
N LYS A 161 10.42 -2.02 -15.28
CA LYS A 161 9.96 -2.59 -14.01
C LYS A 161 8.58 -2.02 -13.65
N PRO A 162 7.68 -2.78 -13.00
CA PRO A 162 6.37 -2.27 -12.61
C PRO A 162 6.50 -1.02 -11.73
N ILE A 163 5.86 0.09 -12.11
CA ILE A 163 5.96 1.36 -11.38
C ILE A 163 5.50 1.22 -9.92
N THR A 164 4.53 0.36 -9.65
CA THR A 164 4.03 0.11 -8.29
C THR A 164 5.07 -0.56 -7.40
N TYR A 165 5.84 -1.48 -7.96
CA TYR A 165 6.95 -2.11 -7.27
C TYR A 165 8.02 -1.05 -6.97
N ILE A 166 8.38 -0.25 -7.97
CA ILE A 166 9.34 0.86 -7.78
C ILE A 166 8.85 1.81 -6.69
N ASN A 167 7.58 2.21 -6.69
CA ASN A 167 6.99 3.07 -5.66
C ASN A 167 7.15 2.46 -4.25
N SER A 168 6.86 1.17 -4.08
CA SER A 168 7.02 0.50 -2.78
C SER A 168 8.49 0.39 -2.33
N VAL A 169 9.44 0.27 -3.26
CA VAL A 169 10.87 0.31 -2.93
C VAL A 169 11.29 1.74 -2.56
N LEU A 170 10.88 2.74 -3.34
CA LEU A 170 11.19 4.15 -3.06
C LEU A 170 10.61 4.60 -1.72
N LEU A 171 9.41 4.15 -1.36
CA LEU A 171 8.79 4.42 -0.07
C LEU A 171 9.67 3.92 1.09
N PHE A 172 10.17 2.69 1.00
CA PHE A 172 11.11 2.13 1.97
C PHE A 172 12.44 2.90 2.00
N LEU A 173 13.02 3.20 0.84
CA LEU A 173 14.29 3.93 0.77
C LEU A 173 14.17 5.36 1.33
N LEU A 174 13.01 6.01 1.15
CA LEU A 174 12.73 7.32 1.73
C LEU A 174 12.71 7.27 3.26
N SER A 175 12.14 6.23 3.86
CA SER A 175 12.22 6.01 5.30
C SER A 175 13.64 5.74 5.77
N LEU A 176 14.38 4.92 5.03
CA LEU A 176 15.72 4.50 5.40
C LEU A 176 16.77 5.62 5.24
N GLU A 177 16.58 6.55 4.30
CA GLU A 177 17.46 7.72 4.08
C GLU A 177 17.54 8.63 5.33
N LYS A 178 16.56 8.55 6.23
CA LYS A 178 16.58 9.26 7.53
C LYS A 178 17.64 8.71 8.49
N ILE A 179 18.12 7.48 8.26
CA ILE A 179 19.08 6.77 9.13
C ILE A 179 20.46 6.82 8.48
N GLN A 180 21.42 7.43 9.17
CA GLN A 180 22.76 7.72 8.63
C GLN A 180 23.52 6.45 8.19
N ASP A 181 23.38 5.35 8.93
CA ASP A 181 24.08 4.08 8.69
C ASP A 181 23.80 3.46 7.30
N PHE A 182 22.67 3.76 6.68
CA PHE A 182 22.23 3.14 5.42
C PHE A 182 22.27 4.10 4.22
N LYS A 183 22.74 5.33 4.43
CA LYS A 183 22.67 6.39 3.42
C LYS A 183 23.36 6.01 2.11
N ILE A 184 24.55 5.40 2.19
CA ILE A 184 25.36 5.05 1.01
C ILE A 184 24.66 3.96 0.19
N GLU A 185 24.14 2.92 0.85
CA GLU A 185 23.39 1.83 0.22
C GLU A 185 22.11 2.34 -0.44
N CYS A 186 21.38 3.25 0.24
CA CYS A 186 20.21 3.92 -0.31
C CYS A 186 20.54 4.68 -1.59
N GLU A 187 21.53 5.58 -1.57
CA GLU A 187 21.93 6.38 -2.74
C GLU A 187 22.35 5.50 -3.92
N ARG A 188 23.06 4.39 -3.66
CA ARG A 188 23.46 3.43 -4.70
C ARG A 188 22.26 2.78 -5.39
N ILE A 189 21.25 2.38 -4.63
CA ILE A 189 20.03 1.77 -5.19
C ILE A 189 19.19 2.84 -5.91
N LEU A 190 19.05 4.03 -5.33
CA LEU A 190 18.35 5.17 -5.94
C LEU A 190 18.92 5.53 -7.31
N PHE A 191 20.26 5.59 -7.43
CA PHE A 191 20.92 5.80 -8.71
C PHE A 191 20.52 4.73 -9.74
N LYS A 192 20.53 3.45 -9.36
CA LYS A 192 20.13 2.34 -10.25
C LYS A 192 18.64 2.41 -10.63
N ILE A 193 17.77 2.82 -9.71
CA ILE A 193 16.35 3.05 -9.99
C ILE A 193 16.21 4.15 -11.04
N CYS A 194 16.81 5.33 -10.81
CA CYS A 194 16.75 6.45 -11.76
C CYS A 194 17.32 6.08 -13.13
N LEU A 195 18.43 5.34 -13.19
CA LEU A 195 18.98 4.83 -14.46
C LEU A 195 18.03 3.84 -15.17
N SER A 196 17.28 3.04 -14.42
CA SER A 196 16.29 2.13 -15.01
C SER A 196 15.06 2.87 -15.54
N LEU A 197 14.62 3.90 -14.82
CA LEU A 197 13.47 4.73 -15.18
C LEU A 197 13.79 5.63 -16.39
N SER A 198 15.00 6.15 -16.51
CA SER A 198 15.41 7.00 -17.65
C SER A 198 15.45 6.26 -18.99
N ARG A 199 15.35 4.93 -18.98
CA ARG A 199 15.27 4.08 -20.18
C ARG A 199 13.83 3.85 -20.66
N ILE A 200 12.84 4.33 -19.90
CA ILE A 200 11.42 4.23 -20.29
C ILE A 200 11.20 5.13 -21.50
N GLY A 201 10.84 4.53 -22.64
CA GLY A 201 10.61 5.29 -23.87
C GLY A 201 9.31 6.10 -23.87
N SER A 202 8.29 5.67 -23.13
CA SER A 202 7.04 6.42 -22.98
C SER A 202 6.38 6.13 -21.64
N TRP A 203 6.03 7.20 -20.93
CA TRP A 203 5.33 7.14 -19.65
C TRP A 203 3.80 7.02 -19.80
N ALA A 204 3.25 7.30 -20.99
CA ALA A 204 1.81 7.31 -21.24
C ALA A 204 1.15 5.92 -21.09
N GLN A 205 1.94 4.85 -21.10
CA GLN A 205 1.49 3.47 -20.91
C GLN A 205 1.17 3.12 -19.44
N PHE A 206 1.63 3.91 -18.47
CA PHE A 206 1.45 3.61 -17.04
C PHE A 206 0.22 4.29 -16.45
N GLU A 207 -0.29 3.74 -15.35
CA GLU A 207 -1.42 4.33 -14.65
C GLU A 207 -1.03 5.70 -14.07
N LYS A 208 -1.86 6.73 -14.33
CA LYS A 208 -1.57 8.10 -13.91
C LYS A 208 -1.39 8.24 -12.40
N TYR A 209 -2.13 7.46 -11.60
CA TYR A 209 -2.00 7.49 -10.14
C TYR A 209 -0.63 6.96 -9.67
N ASP A 210 -0.17 5.85 -10.28
CA ASP A 210 1.15 5.28 -10.00
C ASP A 210 2.26 6.29 -10.33
N LEU A 211 2.11 7.03 -11.45
CA LEU A 211 3.05 8.09 -11.85
C LEU A 211 3.03 9.28 -10.88
N ARG A 212 1.87 9.67 -10.35
CA ARG A 212 1.77 10.72 -9.33
C ARG A 212 2.50 10.32 -8.05
N ILE A 213 2.34 9.08 -7.60
CA ILE A 213 3.05 8.57 -6.43
C ILE A 213 4.56 8.55 -6.71
N LEU A 214 4.97 8.04 -7.88
CA LEU A 214 6.37 8.02 -8.29
C LEU A 214 6.99 9.43 -8.25
N TYR A 215 6.31 10.41 -8.85
CA TYR A 215 6.73 11.81 -8.87
C TYR A 215 6.94 12.36 -7.46
N LYS A 216 5.99 12.14 -6.56
CA LYS A 216 6.05 12.62 -5.17
C LYS A 216 7.16 11.97 -4.37
N LEU A 217 7.32 10.65 -4.48
CA LEU A 217 8.39 9.93 -3.80
C LEU A 217 9.76 10.39 -4.30
N LEU A 218 9.93 10.55 -5.62
CA LEU A 218 11.18 11.07 -6.19
C LEU A 218 11.48 12.49 -5.71
N ILE A 219 10.49 13.39 -5.61
CA ILE A 219 10.71 14.73 -5.04
C ILE A 219 11.14 14.68 -3.58
N ALA A 220 10.52 13.81 -2.78
CA ALA A 220 10.78 13.73 -1.34
C ALA A 220 12.20 13.20 -1.01
N ILE A 221 12.75 12.35 -1.87
CA ILE A 221 14.11 11.80 -1.72
C ILE A 221 15.16 12.91 -1.91
N LYS A 222 16.17 12.97 -1.04
CA LYS A 222 17.22 14.03 -1.12
C LYS A 222 18.28 13.76 -2.19
N PHE A 223 18.54 12.49 -2.51
CA PHE A 223 19.44 12.09 -3.60
C PHE A 223 19.16 12.88 -4.89
N SER A 224 20.22 13.40 -5.53
CA SER A 224 20.14 14.18 -6.76
C SER A 224 20.94 13.52 -7.89
N SER A 225 20.36 13.48 -9.09
CA SER A 225 21.03 13.05 -10.32
C SER A 225 20.36 13.69 -11.54
N GLN A 226 21.10 13.78 -12.65
CA GLN A 226 20.57 14.31 -13.91
C GLN A 226 19.40 13.46 -14.45
N GLU A 227 19.46 12.14 -14.27
CA GLU A 227 18.38 11.22 -14.64
C GLU A 227 17.12 11.52 -13.83
N LYS A 228 17.25 11.70 -12.50
CA LYS A 228 16.12 12.02 -11.63
C LYS A 228 15.43 13.32 -12.08
N GLU A 229 16.19 14.37 -12.33
CA GLU A 229 15.63 15.65 -12.81
C GLU A 229 14.91 15.52 -14.15
N THR A 230 15.44 14.70 -15.06
CA THR A 230 14.85 14.44 -16.37
C THR A 230 13.52 13.69 -16.23
N ILE A 231 13.50 12.62 -15.43
CA ILE A 231 12.30 11.84 -15.10
C ILE A 231 11.22 12.73 -14.48
N LEU A 232 11.58 13.59 -13.53
CA LEU A 232 10.65 14.51 -12.89
C LEU A 232 10.02 15.48 -13.89
N LYS A 233 10.80 16.04 -14.82
CA LYS A 233 10.27 16.93 -15.87
C LYS A 233 9.29 16.20 -16.80
N GLU A 234 9.64 14.99 -17.24
CA GLU A 234 8.81 14.17 -18.11
C GLU A 234 7.48 13.79 -17.44
N ILE A 235 7.52 13.24 -16.23
CA ILE A 235 6.33 12.83 -15.49
C ILE A 235 5.45 14.03 -15.15
N ASN A 236 6.03 15.16 -14.74
CA ASN A 236 5.27 16.37 -14.38
C ASN A 236 4.43 16.86 -15.55
N SER A 237 4.96 16.81 -16.78
CA SER A 237 4.19 17.19 -17.97
C SER A 237 2.90 16.37 -18.09
N ILE A 238 2.96 15.06 -17.88
CA ILE A 238 1.82 14.15 -18.02
C ILE A 238 0.77 14.36 -16.92
N ILE A 239 1.22 14.62 -15.69
CA ILE A 239 0.34 14.84 -14.54
C ILE A 239 -0.40 16.18 -14.68
N ILE A 240 0.30 17.27 -15.01
CA ILE A 240 -0.30 18.62 -15.12
C ILE A 240 -1.35 18.70 -16.23
N PHE A 241 -1.08 18.12 -17.41
CA PHE A 241 -2.01 18.17 -18.55
C PHE A 241 -3.34 17.44 -18.31
N ASN A 242 -3.49 16.72 -17.19
CA ASN A 242 -4.65 15.88 -16.90
C ASN A 242 -5.30 16.18 -15.54
N TYR A 243 -5.42 17.46 -15.15
CA TYR A 243 -6.04 17.89 -13.89
C TYR A 243 -7.54 17.53 -13.73
N ASN A 244 -8.16 16.89 -14.73
CA ASN A 244 -9.44 16.20 -14.55
C ASN A 244 -9.21 15.07 -13.53
N GLY A 245 -9.77 15.24 -12.33
CA GLY A 245 -9.46 14.46 -11.12
C GLY A 245 -9.19 12.97 -11.32
N PHE A 246 -8.31 12.42 -10.48
CA PHE A 246 -7.95 11.02 -10.52
C PHE A 246 -9.17 10.10 -10.38
N SER A 247 -9.12 8.93 -11.03
CA SER A 247 -10.21 7.95 -10.94
C SER A 247 -10.45 7.56 -9.48
N SER A 248 -11.70 7.63 -9.04
CA SER A 248 -12.12 7.24 -7.68
C SER A 248 -11.65 5.82 -7.32
N LYS A 249 -11.57 4.93 -8.32
CA LYS A 249 -11.09 3.56 -8.16
C LYS A 249 -9.61 3.46 -7.77
N ASP A 250 -8.78 4.49 -7.96
CA ASP A 250 -7.33 4.42 -7.65
C ASP A 250 -6.97 5.08 -6.31
N LEU A 251 -7.97 5.66 -5.63
CA LEU A 251 -7.80 6.35 -4.34
C LEU A 251 -7.24 5.46 -3.22
N TRP A 252 -7.41 4.14 -3.32
CA TRP A 252 -6.90 3.16 -2.35
C TRP A 252 -5.38 3.26 -2.18
N GLN A 253 -4.64 3.70 -3.19
CA GLN A 253 -3.19 3.76 -3.13
C GLN A 253 -2.69 4.80 -2.11
N ASN A 254 -3.45 5.87 -1.86
CA ASN A 254 -3.04 6.88 -0.87
C ASN A 254 -2.90 6.30 0.52
N PHE A 255 -3.76 5.36 0.88
CA PHE A 255 -3.70 4.71 2.18
C PHE A 255 -2.31 4.08 2.44
N PHE A 256 -1.67 3.56 1.39
CA PHE A 256 -0.37 2.90 1.49
C PHE A 256 0.81 3.86 1.29
N PHE A 257 0.73 4.78 0.33
CA PHE A 257 1.89 5.58 -0.09
C PHE A 257 1.90 7.01 0.43
N LEU A 258 0.73 7.61 0.64
CA LEU A 258 0.56 9.03 0.94
C LEU A 258 -0.55 9.23 1.98
N PRO A 259 -0.50 8.55 3.15
CA PRO A 259 -1.63 8.51 4.08
C PRO A 259 -1.95 9.87 4.70
N GLN A 260 -0.96 10.76 4.82
CA GLN A 260 -1.13 12.10 5.39
C GLN A 260 -1.57 13.15 4.37
N GLU A 261 -1.72 12.77 3.10
CA GLU A 261 -2.07 13.73 2.06
C GLU A 261 -3.59 13.91 1.92
N GLU A 262 -4.02 15.17 1.98
CA GLU A 262 -5.36 15.53 1.53
C GLU A 262 -5.50 15.33 0.01
N ILE A 263 -6.59 14.69 -0.37
CA ILE A 263 -6.90 14.32 -1.75
C ILE A 263 -7.96 15.28 -2.25
N VAL A 264 -7.67 15.93 -3.37
CA VAL A 264 -8.69 16.65 -4.14
C VAL A 264 -9.45 15.63 -4.99
N TYR A 265 -10.75 15.47 -4.73
CA TYR A 265 -11.62 14.60 -5.51
C TYR A 265 -12.96 15.27 -5.80
N ASN A 266 -13.59 14.87 -6.90
CA ASN A 266 -14.93 15.32 -7.26
C ASN A 266 -15.99 14.41 -6.59
N PHE A 267 -16.81 15.00 -5.73
CA PHE A 267 -17.89 14.28 -5.04
C PHE A 267 -18.92 13.67 -5.98
N GLU A 268 -19.20 14.31 -7.12
CA GLU A 268 -20.15 13.78 -8.10
C GLU A 268 -19.61 12.51 -8.76
N ASP A 269 -18.30 12.45 -9.02
CA ASP A 269 -17.66 11.27 -9.63
C ASP A 269 -17.65 10.07 -8.66
N ILE A 270 -17.45 10.31 -7.36
CA ILE A 270 -17.56 9.28 -6.33
C ILE A 270 -18.99 8.79 -6.21
N ASN A 271 -19.97 9.69 -6.14
CA ASN A 271 -21.38 9.30 -6.07
C ASN A 271 -21.80 8.51 -7.30
N ARG A 272 -21.43 8.98 -8.50
CA ARG A 272 -21.70 8.28 -9.77
C ARG A 272 -21.07 6.89 -9.77
N TYR A 273 -19.84 6.76 -9.30
CA TYR A 273 -19.18 5.45 -9.17
C TYR A 273 -19.94 4.53 -8.21
N ILE A 274 -20.36 5.02 -7.03
CA ILE A 274 -21.13 4.22 -6.07
C ILE A 274 -22.49 3.83 -6.66
N ASP A 275 -23.21 4.74 -7.29
CA ASP A 275 -24.53 4.50 -7.86
C ASP A 275 -24.50 3.51 -9.02
N GLN A 276 -23.47 3.60 -9.88
CA GLN A 276 -23.29 2.69 -11.02
C GLN A 276 -22.94 1.26 -10.59
N ASN A 277 -22.16 1.11 -9.52
CA ASN A 277 -21.60 -0.19 -9.12
C ASN A 277 -22.32 -0.83 -7.91
N TYR A 278 -23.12 -0.07 -7.15
CA TYR A 278 -23.73 -0.51 -5.88
C TYR A 278 -25.16 0.03 -5.73
N SER A 279 -26.04 -0.34 -6.65
CA SER A 279 -27.47 0.01 -6.60
C SER A 279 -28.27 -1.00 -5.76
N TYR A 280 -29.24 -0.50 -4.98
CA TYR A 280 -30.11 -1.33 -4.10
C TYR A 280 -30.90 -2.44 -4.81
N ARG A 281 -31.03 -2.39 -6.15
CA ARG A 281 -31.86 -3.32 -6.92
C ARG A 281 -31.11 -4.53 -7.47
N ASN A 282 -29.79 -4.45 -7.61
CA ASN A 282 -28.96 -5.55 -8.11
C ASN A 282 -27.79 -5.74 -7.14
N ILE A 283 -28.01 -6.52 -6.07
CA ILE A 283 -26.95 -7.04 -5.20
C ILE A 283 -26.25 -8.16 -5.97
N VAL A 284 -25.51 -7.81 -7.02
CA VAL A 284 -24.57 -8.70 -7.68
C VAL A 284 -23.46 -7.82 -8.24
N THR A 285 -22.19 -8.11 -7.90
CA THR A 285 -20.92 -7.62 -8.54
C THR A 285 -20.18 -6.40 -7.97
N GLY A 286 -20.58 -5.82 -6.83
CA GLY A 286 -19.82 -4.71 -6.24
C GLY A 286 -18.51 -5.15 -5.54
N ASN A 287 -17.35 -4.58 -5.92
CA ASN A 287 -16.05 -4.83 -5.27
C ASN A 287 -15.91 -4.10 -3.92
N ILE A 288 -16.20 -4.76 -2.80
CA ILE A 288 -16.11 -4.15 -1.46
C ILE A 288 -14.68 -3.99 -0.93
N SER A 289 -13.68 -4.56 -1.61
CA SER A 289 -12.29 -4.64 -1.14
C SER A 289 -11.52 -3.32 -1.17
N ILE A 290 -10.26 -3.32 -0.72
CA ILE A 290 -9.40 -2.14 -0.82
C ILE A 290 -9.04 -1.86 -2.28
N TYR A 291 -8.58 -2.88 -3.00
CA TYR A 291 -8.08 -2.70 -4.36
C TYR A 291 -9.21 -2.34 -5.31
N ARG A 292 -9.25 -1.08 -5.74
CA ARG A 292 -10.29 -0.55 -6.65
C ARG A 292 -11.71 -0.83 -6.17
N GLY A 293 -11.91 -0.86 -4.86
CA GLY A 293 -13.18 -1.16 -4.22
C GLY A 293 -13.59 -0.14 -3.17
N LEU A 294 -14.74 -0.40 -2.54
CA LEU A 294 -15.35 0.55 -1.60
C LEU A 294 -14.53 0.78 -0.34
N ALA A 295 -13.87 -0.24 0.21
CA ALA A 295 -13.04 -0.06 1.39
C ALA A 295 -11.89 0.91 1.10
N GLY A 296 -11.28 0.83 -0.08
CA GLY A 296 -10.19 1.72 -0.49
C GLY A 296 -10.64 3.17 -0.68
N ILE A 297 -11.81 3.37 -1.30
CA ILE A 297 -12.43 4.71 -1.40
C ILE A 297 -12.77 5.25 -0.02
N GLY A 298 -13.37 4.41 0.85
CA GLY A 298 -13.73 4.78 2.21
C GLY A 298 -12.53 5.24 3.03
N LEU A 299 -11.43 4.48 2.99
CA LEU A 299 -10.16 4.84 3.64
C LEU A 299 -9.64 6.20 3.17
N ALA A 300 -9.61 6.42 1.85
CA ALA A 300 -9.18 7.70 1.28
C ALA A 300 -10.08 8.88 1.69
N LEU A 301 -11.39 8.66 1.80
CA LEU A 301 -12.35 9.70 2.20
C LEU A 301 -12.21 10.10 3.68
N MET A 302 -11.82 9.17 4.55
CA MET A 302 -11.65 9.45 5.99
C MET A 302 -10.48 10.39 6.27
N ASN A 303 -9.39 10.30 5.48
CA ASN A 303 -8.23 11.18 5.65
C ASN A 303 -8.48 12.64 5.24
N ASN A 304 -9.60 12.94 4.57
CA ASN A 304 -9.96 14.28 4.11
C ASN A 304 -10.96 15.00 5.02
N GLY A 305 -11.29 14.43 6.17
CA GLY A 305 -12.39 14.90 7.01
C GLY A 305 -12.11 14.86 8.51
N GLY A 306 -10.86 15.14 8.90
CA GLY A 306 -10.49 15.52 10.26
C GLY A 306 -10.67 17.01 10.51
#